data_AF-A0A8S3FH48-F1
#
_entry.id   AF-A0A8S3FH48-F1
#
_cell.length_a   1.000
_cell.length_b   1.000
_cell.length_c   1.000
_cell.angle_alpha   90.00
_cell.angle_beta   90.00
_cell.angle_gamma   90.00
#
_symmetry.space_group_name_H-M   'P 1'
#
loop_
_entity.id
_entity.type
_entity.pdbx_description
1 polymer ?
#
loop_
_entity_poly.entity_id
_entity_poly.type
_entity_poly.pdbx_seq_one_letter_code
_entity_poly.pdbx_strand_id
1 'polypeptide(L)'
;ILFSTLETIFNVSGVPYLVDNNINSFDRPESRSQIDARSLTSRWSTPINYFISQTTDFTPSMIANIHTAISLWQNNTCLTFNELPFITPTTNKSYVLFQRDDQYGCSSPVGYDITEPTSVILIALYCGSVIASIMHEIGHTLGFIHTHQRVDRNSYISIATSNIISDYAGNFFIWSMGTIQFPD
;
A
#
# COMPACT_ATOMS: atom_id res chain seq x y z
N ILE A 1 11.31 10.67 -4.25
CA ILE A 1 10.46 9.49 -4.00
C ILE A 1 9.01 9.96 -4.04
N LEU A 2 8.38 9.80 -5.20
CA LEU A 2 7.00 10.20 -5.49
C LEU A 2 6.09 9.04 -5.10
N PHE A 3 5.47 9.10 -3.93
CA PHE A 3 4.37 8.18 -3.57
C PHE A 3 3.10 9.00 -3.44
N SER A 4 2.35 9.17 -4.54
CA SER A 4 0.88 9.36 -4.57
C SER A 4 0.31 9.83 -5.94
N THR A 5 0.55 9.13 -7.05
CA THR A 5 -0.11 9.52 -8.32
C THR A 5 -0.84 8.42 -9.07
N LEU A 6 -1.15 7.28 -8.46
CA LEU A 6 -1.98 6.26 -9.11
C LEU A 6 -2.93 5.61 -8.10
N GLU A 7 -3.97 6.33 -7.71
CA GLU A 7 -5.23 5.68 -7.36
C GLU A 7 -6.27 6.09 -8.41
N THR A 8 -6.37 5.29 -9.46
CA THR A 8 -7.62 5.24 -10.21
C THR A 8 -8.55 4.36 -9.39
N ILE A 9 -9.44 4.95 -8.60
CA ILE A 9 -10.57 4.23 -8.01
C ILE A 9 -11.48 3.85 -9.18
N PHE A 10 -11.32 2.66 -9.74
CA PHE A 10 -12.28 2.12 -10.69
C PHE A 10 -13.44 1.49 -9.89
N ASN A 11 -14.62 2.10 -10.03
CA ASN A 11 -15.87 1.52 -9.56
C ASN A 11 -16.14 0.19 -10.30
N VAL A 12 -16.88 -0.72 -9.69
CA VAL A 12 -17.42 -2.00 -10.24
C VAL A 12 -18.33 -1.77 -11.49
N SER A 13 -18.42 -0.54 -11.98
CA SER A 13 -19.20 -0.10 -13.14
C SER A 13 -18.38 0.61 -14.23
N GLY A 14 -17.04 0.56 -14.17
CA GLY A 14 -16.18 0.96 -15.30
C GLY A 14 -16.15 2.46 -15.62
N VAL A 15 -16.53 3.33 -14.68
CA VAL A 15 -16.43 4.79 -14.85
C VAL A 15 -15.12 5.28 -14.22
N PRO A 16 -14.21 5.91 -14.97
CA PRO A 16 -13.00 6.51 -14.40
C PRO A 16 -13.36 7.81 -13.66
N TYR A 17 -13.09 7.87 -12.36
CA TYR A 17 -12.96 9.14 -11.65
C TYR A 17 -11.47 9.49 -11.56
N LEU A 18 -11.08 10.53 -12.30
CA LEU A 18 -9.79 11.19 -12.14
C LEU A 18 -9.87 12.04 -10.87
N VAL A 19 -9.04 11.73 -9.87
CA VAL A 19 -8.69 12.69 -8.81
C VAL A 19 -7.36 13.34 -9.21
N ASP A 20 -7.37 14.66 -9.16
CA ASP A 20 -6.63 15.60 -10.00
C ASP A 20 -5.09 15.62 -9.87
N ASN A 21 -4.51 16.15 -10.94
CA ASN A 21 -3.12 16.48 -11.22
C ASN A 21 -2.61 17.69 -10.40
N ASN A 22 -1.28 17.76 -10.25
CA ASN A 22 -0.46 18.85 -9.68
C ASN A 22 -0.25 18.86 -8.15
N ILE A 23 0.87 18.27 -7.70
CA ILE A 23 1.65 18.84 -6.58
C ILE A 23 3.14 18.79 -6.93
N ASN A 24 3.63 19.86 -7.57
CA ASN A 24 5.03 20.25 -7.53
C ASN A 24 5.28 21.01 -6.22
N SER A 25 5.52 20.31 -5.10
CA SER A 25 6.24 20.84 -3.92
C SER A 25 6.24 19.86 -2.74
N PHE A 26 7.24 18.98 -2.67
CA PHE A 26 7.49 18.13 -1.50
C PHE A 26 8.85 18.46 -0.87
N ASP A 27 8.96 19.67 -0.30
CA ASP A 27 10.20 20.17 0.35
C ASP A 27 10.06 20.41 1.87
N ARG A 28 9.08 19.78 2.54
CA ARG A 28 8.95 19.88 4.01
C ARG A 28 9.05 18.50 4.69
N PRO A 29 10.00 18.29 5.63
CA PRO A 29 10.16 17.02 6.34
C PRO A 29 8.91 16.57 7.13
N GLU A 30 8.16 17.52 7.68
CA GLU A 30 6.96 17.25 8.49
C GLU A 30 5.81 16.61 7.69
N SER A 31 5.74 16.83 6.38
CA SER A 31 4.72 16.20 5.54
C SER A 31 5.01 14.71 5.29
N ARG A 32 6.27 14.28 5.40
CA ARG A 32 6.67 12.88 5.20
C ARG A 32 6.33 11.99 6.39
N SER A 33 6.31 12.52 7.62
CA SER A 33 5.90 11.77 8.81
C SER A 33 4.40 11.55 8.89
N GLN A 34 3.60 12.38 8.22
CA GLN A 34 2.13 12.29 8.27
C GLN A 34 1.55 11.20 7.37
N ILE A 35 2.34 10.68 6.43
CA ILE A 35 1.96 9.51 5.62
C ILE A 35 2.46 8.20 6.22
N ASP A 36 3.38 8.23 7.19
CA ASP A 36 3.84 7.03 7.90
C ASP A 36 2.98 6.85 9.15
N ALA A 37 2.05 5.90 9.11
CA ALA A 37 1.13 5.62 10.21
C ALA A 37 1.74 4.74 11.32
N ARG A 38 3.00 4.35 11.21
CA ARG A 38 3.60 3.35 12.10
C ARG A 38 4.08 3.94 13.41
N SER A 39 3.79 3.22 14.49
CA SER A 39 4.63 3.22 15.68
C SER A 39 6.01 2.64 15.34
N LEU A 40 7.06 2.99 16.08
CA LEU A 40 8.38 2.35 15.93
C LEU A 40 8.31 0.82 16.07
N THR A 41 7.33 0.31 16.82
CA THR A 41 7.09 -1.13 17.02
C THR A 41 6.38 -1.82 15.85
N SER A 42 5.76 -1.06 14.94
CA SER A 42 5.08 -1.61 13.75
C SER A 42 5.90 -1.42 12.46
N ARG A 43 7.23 -1.31 12.59
CA ARG A 43 8.17 -1.23 11.46
C ARG A 43 8.79 -2.59 11.19
N TRP A 44 8.84 -2.95 9.91
CA TRP A 44 9.60 -4.10 9.46
C TRP A 44 11.10 -3.91 9.72
N SER A 45 11.74 -4.96 10.23
CA SER A 45 13.21 -5.04 10.25
C SER A 45 13.72 -5.40 8.86
N THR A 46 14.89 -4.87 8.49
CA THR A 46 15.54 -5.18 7.21
C THR A 46 16.66 -6.22 7.42
N PRO A 47 16.83 -7.20 6.52
CA PRO A 47 16.05 -7.42 5.29
C PRO A 47 14.63 -7.94 5.56
N ILE A 48 13.67 -7.45 4.77
CA ILE A 48 12.26 -7.88 4.80
C ILE A 48 12.15 -9.19 4.01
N ASN A 49 11.78 -10.27 4.69
CA ASN A 49 11.52 -11.54 4.01
C ASN A 49 10.22 -11.45 3.21
N TYR A 50 10.20 -11.95 1.98
CA TYR A 50 8.97 -12.08 1.19
C TYR A 50 8.89 -13.41 0.48
N PHE A 51 7.67 -13.83 0.16
CA PHE A 51 7.39 -15.03 -0.62
C PHE A 51 6.31 -14.72 -1.66
N ILE A 52 6.54 -15.15 -2.90
CA ILE A 52 5.54 -15.06 -3.96
C ILE A 52 4.82 -16.41 -4.04
N SER A 53 3.51 -16.41 -3.77
CA SER A 53 2.74 -17.64 -3.76
C SER A 53 2.76 -18.31 -5.12
N GLN A 54 3.21 -19.57 -5.15
CA GLN A 54 3.22 -20.38 -6.38
C GLN A 54 1.85 -21.02 -6.67
N THR A 55 0.91 -20.96 -5.72
CA THR A 55 -0.41 -21.62 -5.83
C THR A 55 -1.51 -20.74 -6.40
N THR A 56 -1.23 -19.46 -6.66
CA THR A 56 -2.26 -18.47 -7.02
C THR A 56 -2.24 -18.03 -8.49
N ASP A 57 -1.65 -18.81 -9.40
CA ASP A 57 -1.65 -18.52 -10.84
C ASP A 57 -1.08 -17.13 -11.21
N PHE A 58 0.00 -16.69 -10.57
CA PHE A 58 0.73 -15.51 -11.06
C PHE A 58 1.30 -15.79 -12.45
N THR A 59 1.09 -14.86 -13.39
CA THR A 59 1.77 -14.96 -14.68
C THR A 59 3.26 -14.61 -14.54
N PRO A 60 4.14 -15.12 -15.42
CA PRO A 60 5.56 -14.75 -15.40
C PRO A 60 5.81 -13.23 -15.44
N SER A 61 4.95 -12.50 -16.15
CA SER A 61 5.00 -11.03 -16.22
C SER A 61 4.70 -10.38 -14.87
N MET A 62 3.69 -10.87 -14.14
CA MET A 62 3.37 -10.36 -12.80
C MET A 62 4.52 -10.62 -11.81
N ILE A 63 5.13 -11.81 -11.86
CA ILE A 63 6.30 -12.13 -11.02
C ILE A 63 7.45 -11.15 -11.32
N ALA A 64 7.76 -10.93 -12.60
CA ALA A 64 8.78 -9.96 -13.01
C ALA A 64 8.46 -8.53 -12.55
N ASN A 65 7.18 -8.14 -12.57
CA ASN A 65 6.74 -6.83 -12.07
C ASN A 65 6.88 -6.72 -10.55
N ILE A 66 6.59 -7.78 -9.79
CA ILE A 66 6.82 -7.82 -8.33
C ILE A 66 8.31 -7.62 -8.04
N HIS A 67 9.19 -8.37 -8.70
CA HIS A 67 10.64 -8.22 -8.55
C HIS A 67 11.12 -6.82 -8.93
N THR A 68 10.54 -6.22 -9.97
CA THR A 68 10.87 -4.85 -10.38
C THR A 68 10.41 -3.83 -9.34
N ALA A 69 9.20 -3.96 -8.80
CA ALA A 69 8.69 -3.08 -7.75
C ALA A 69 9.55 -3.14 -6.48
N ILE A 70 9.94 -4.34 -6.05
CA ILE A 70 10.87 -4.54 -4.92
C ILE A 70 12.22 -3.89 -5.21
N SER A 71 12.77 -4.11 -6.41
CA SER A 71 14.05 -3.51 -6.82
C SER A 71 14.01 -1.98 -6.82
N LEU A 72 12.88 -1.38 -7.21
CA LEU A 72 12.70 0.07 -7.15
C LEU A 72 12.72 0.58 -5.70
N TRP A 73 12.11 -0.12 -4.75
CA TRP A 73 12.23 0.22 -3.33
C TRP A 73 13.67 0.10 -2.83
N GLN A 74 14.37 -0.99 -3.14
CA GLN A 74 15.76 -1.21 -2.72
C GLN A 74 16.72 -0.18 -3.31
N ASN A 75 16.55 0.19 -4.58
CA ASN A 75 17.44 1.13 -5.26
C ASN A 75 17.26 2.59 -4.83
N ASN A 76 16.10 2.92 -4.25
CA ASN A 76 15.75 4.30 -3.89
C ASN A 76 15.63 4.53 -2.37
N THR A 77 15.87 3.49 -1.56
CA THR A 77 15.80 3.57 -0.09
C THR A 77 16.91 2.73 0.55
N CYS A 78 16.98 2.70 1.87
CA CYS A 78 17.85 1.78 2.61
C CYS A 78 17.21 0.41 2.88
N LEU A 79 16.00 0.16 2.36
CA LEU A 79 15.30 -1.11 2.56
C LEU A 79 15.96 -2.20 1.72
N THR A 80 16.05 -3.39 2.31
CA THR A 80 16.49 -4.60 1.62
C THR A 80 15.43 -5.67 1.78
N PHE A 81 15.31 -6.55 0.78
CA PHE A 81 14.32 -7.62 0.72
C PHE A 81 15.03 -8.93 0.46
N ASN A 82 14.52 -10.01 1.06
CA ASN A 82 15.03 -11.36 0.91
C ASN A 82 13.91 -12.28 0.44
N GLU A 83 14.03 -12.83 -0.77
CA GLU A 83 13.06 -13.77 -1.30
C GLU A 83 13.23 -15.15 -0.66
N LEU A 84 12.15 -15.68 -0.11
CA LEU A 84 12.12 -17.03 0.43
C LEU A 84 11.78 -18.00 -0.72
N PRO A 85 12.52 -19.10 -0.88
CA PRO A 85 12.22 -20.12 -1.89
C PRO A 85 11.01 -21.00 -1.50
N PHE A 86 10.73 -21.12 -0.20
CA PHE A 86 9.61 -21.88 0.36
C PHE A 86 9.26 -21.35 1.76
N ILE A 87 8.04 -21.67 2.22
CA ILE A 87 7.53 -21.32 3.55
C ILE A 87 7.45 -22.61 4.38
N THR A 88 8.11 -22.63 5.55
CA THR A 88 8.01 -23.74 6.51
C THR A 88 7.61 -23.25 7.90
N PRO A 89 6.73 -23.97 8.63
CA PRO A 89 6.21 -23.54 9.94
C PRO A 89 7.28 -23.29 11.01
N THR A 90 8.46 -23.87 10.88
CA THR A 90 9.51 -23.89 11.91
C THR A 90 10.63 -22.87 11.72
N THR A 91 10.70 -22.18 10.57
CA THR A 91 11.85 -21.32 10.21
C THR A 91 11.49 -19.86 9.96
N ASN A 92 10.19 -19.53 9.92
CA ASN A 92 9.80 -18.25 9.37
C ASN A 92 9.73 -17.18 10.47
N LYS A 93 10.80 -16.39 10.52
CA LYS A 93 10.70 -14.98 10.92
C LYS A 93 9.59 -14.31 10.10
N SER A 94 8.97 -13.27 10.63
CA SER A 94 7.87 -12.60 9.94
C SER A 94 8.20 -12.24 8.48
N TYR A 95 7.22 -12.39 7.59
CA TYR A 95 7.41 -12.21 6.15
C TYR A 95 6.18 -11.62 5.46
N VAL A 96 6.40 -11.09 4.27
CA VAL A 96 5.37 -10.60 3.36
C VAL A 96 4.99 -11.70 2.37
N LEU A 97 3.70 -12.00 2.24
CA LEU A 97 3.17 -12.96 1.27
C LEU A 97 2.53 -12.20 0.12
N PHE A 98 3.08 -12.31 -1.09
CA PHE A 98 2.36 -11.89 -2.30
C PHE A 98 1.43 -13.01 -2.74
N GLN A 99 0.14 -12.70 -2.81
CA GLN A 99 -0.91 -13.63 -3.20
C GLN A 99 -1.77 -13.00 -4.29
N ARG A 100 -2.02 -13.74 -5.39
CA ARG A 100 -2.94 -13.25 -6.42
C ARG A 100 -4.36 -13.45 -5.94
N ASP A 101 -5.18 -12.41 -6.09
CA ASP A 101 -6.60 -12.46 -5.79
C ASP A 101 -7.35 -11.48 -6.69
N ASP A 102 -8.13 -11.99 -7.64
CA ASP A 102 -8.92 -11.15 -8.54
C ASP A 102 -10.30 -10.76 -7.95
N GLN A 103 -10.73 -11.42 -6.87
CA GLN A 103 -12.03 -11.16 -6.23
C GLN A 103 -11.95 -9.94 -5.31
N TYR A 104 -10.90 -9.84 -4.49
CA TYR A 104 -10.72 -8.76 -3.52
C TYR A 104 -9.86 -7.62 -4.03
N GLY A 105 -9.37 -7.70 -5.28
CA GLY A 105 -8.58 -6.64 -5.89
C GLY A 105 -7.18 -6.57 -5.32
N CYS A 106 -6.73 -5.35 -5.01
CA CYS A 106 -5.36 -5.08 -4.58
C CYS A 106 -5.42 -4.40 -3.22
N SER A 107 -4.70 -4.98 -2.27
CA SER A 107 -4.71 -4.47 -0.91
C SER A 107 -3.54 -5.02 -0.12
N SER A 108 -3.18 -4.28 0.92
CA SER A 108 -2.22 -4.70 1.92
C SER A 108 -2.54 -4.06 3.29
N PRO A 109 -2.26 -4.76 4.41
CA PRO A 109 -2.21 -4.13 5.72
C PRO A 109 -1.25 -2.94 5.77
N VAL A 110 -1.55 -1.97 6.63
CA VAL A 110 -0.67 -0.81 6.85
C VAL A 110 0.35 -1.12 7.95
N GLY A 111 1.60 -1.36 7.56
CA GLY A 111 2.72 -1.59 8.46
C GLY A 111 2.94 -3.06 8.86
N TYR A 112 3.80 -3.26 9.87
CA TYR A 112 4.08 -4.57 10.44
C TYR A 112 3.20 -4.83 11.66
N ASP A 113 2.51 -5.97 11.69
CA ASP A 113 1.80 -6.46 12.86
C ASP A 113 2.70 -7.41 13.65
N ILE A 114 3.00 -7.06 14.90
CA ILE A 114 3.83 -7.89 15.79
C ILE A 114 3.12 -9.18 16.22
N THR A 115 1.80 -9.23 16.10
CA THR A 115 0.97 -10.38 16.50
C THR A 115 0.77 -11.37 15.37
N GLU A 116 0.93 -10.93 14.12
CA GLU A 116 0.76 -11.75 12.93
C GLU A 116 2.10 -11.93 12.19
N PRO A 117 2.65 -13.15 12.12
CA PRO A 117 3.94 -13.38 11.48
C PRO A 117 3.88 -13.20 9.95
N THR A 118 2.69 -13.15 9.36
CA THR A 118 2.51 -13.02 7.90
C THR A 118 1.71 -11.77 7.58
N SER A 119 2.23 -10.91 6.71
CA SER A 119 1.45 -9.83 6.10
C SER A 119 1.17 -10.17 4.65
N VAL A 120 -0.11 -10.23 4.28
CA VAL A 120 -0.52 -10.61 2.92
C VAL A 120 -0.73 -9.38 2.07
N ILE A 121 -0.05 -9.32 0.92
CA ILE A 121 -0.34 -8.38 -0.16
C ILE A 121 -1.14 -9.11 -1.22
N LEU A 122 -2.39 -8.67 -1.43
CA LEU A 122 -3.24 -9.16 -2.51
C LEU A 122 -2.96 -8.39 -3.80
N ILE A 123 -2.76 -9.13 -4.89
CA ILE A 123 -2.46 -8.57 -6.21
C ILE A 123 -3.40 -9.18 -7.25
N ALA A 124 -4.46 -8.46 -7.62
CA ALA A 124 -5.28 -8.82 -8.78
C ALA A 124 -4.49 -8.67 -10.10
N LEU A 125 -4.98 -9.31 -11.16
CA LEU A 125 -4.39 -9.30 -12.50
C LEU A 125 -4.11 -7.88 -13.02
N TYR A 126 -5.05 -6.95 -12.81
CA TYR A 126 -4.92 -5.58 -13.30
C TYR A 126 -3.83 -4.79 -12.54
N CYS A 127 -3.62 -5.06 -11.24
CA CYS A 127 -2.52 -4.45 -10.48
C CYS A 127 -1.19 -5.12 -10.76
N GLY A 128 -1.17 -6.46 -10.89
CA GLY A 128 0.05 -7.19 -11.22
C GLY A 128 0.62 -6.83 -12.59
N SER A 129 -0.19 -6.23 -13.46
CA SER A 129 0.22 -5.71 -14.77
C SER A 129 0.85 -4.30 -14.68
N VAL A 130 0.77 -3.62 -13.53
CA VAL A 130 1.22 -2.24 -13.33
C VAL A 130 2.18 -2.18 -12.15
N ILE A 131 3.48 -1.99 -12.41
CA ILE A 131 4.53 -1.95 -11.38
C ILE A 131 4.22 -0.93 -10.28
N ALA A 132 3.66 0.23 -10.63
CA ALA A 132 3.31 1.28 -9.68
C ALA A 132 2.24 0.84 -8.66
N SER A 133 1.27 0.01 -9.06
CA SER A 133 0.26 -0.55 -8.16
C SER A 133 0.90 -1.51 -7.16
N ILE A 134 1.83 -2.36 -7.61
CA ILE A 134 2.56 -3.26 -6.69
C ILE A 134 3.44 -2.45 -5.71
N MET A 135 4.10 -1.39 -6.20
CA MET A 135 4.88 -0.50 -5.33
C MET A 135 4.01 0.19 -4.27
N HIS A 136 2.79 0.57 -4.63
CA HIS A 136 1.80 1.16 -3.73
C HIS A 136 1.42 0.20 -2.61
N GLU A 137 1.09 -1.05 -2.94
CA GLU A 137 0.78 -2.06 -1.92
C GLU A 137 1.98 -2.39 -1.02
N ILE A 138 3.20 -2.43 -1.58
CA ILE A 138 4.42 -2.52 -0.75
C ILE A 138 4.53 -1.30 0.17
N GLY A 139 4.16 -0.11 -0.29
CA GLY A 139 4.08 1.10 0.52
C GLY A 139 3.17 0.93 1.72
N HIS A 140 1.96 0.39 1.52
CA HIS A 140 1.05 0.06 2.62
C HIS A 140 1.71 -0.91 3.61
N THR A 141 2.30 -2.02 3.15
CA THR A 141 3.04 -2.95 4.01
C THR A 141 4.16 -2.28 4.79
N LEU A 142 4.81 -1.30 4.18
CA LEU A 142 5.83 -0.48 4.80
C LEU A 142 5.27 0.59 5.74
N GLY A 143 3.95 0.75 5.88
CA GLY A 143 3.30 1.65 6.82
C GLY A 143 2.77 2.95 6.25
N PHE A 144 2.80 3.11 4.93
CA PHE A 144 2.28 4.32 4.30
C PHE A 144 0.76 4.26 4.19
N ILE A 145 0.08 5.34 4.59
CA ILE A 145 -1.35 5.54 4.34
C ILE A 145 -1.56 6.29 3.02
N HIS A 146 -2.81 6.38 2.58
CA HIS A 146 -3.13 7.25 1.46
C HIS A 146 -2.89 8.72 1.80
N THR A 147 -2.38 9.48 0.84
CA THR A 147 -2.03 10.89 1.08
C THR A 147 -3.26 11.74 1.41
N HIS A 148 -4.45 11.41 0.88
CA HIS A 148 -5.70 12.13 1.20
C HIS A 148 -6.24 11.83 2.60
N GLN A 149 -5.65 10.85 3.31
CA GLN A 149 -6.00 10.51 4.69
C GLN A 149 -5.07 11.19 5.72
N ARG A 150 -4.10 12.00 5.29
CA ARG A 150 -3.25 12.75 6.20
C ARG A 150 -4.05 13.67 7.12
N VAL A 151 -3.55 13.85 8.34
CA VAL A 151 -4.15 14.73 9.34
C VAL A 151 -4.25 16.20 8.90
N ASP A 152 -3.38 16.64 7.99
CA ASP A 152 -3.37 18.00 7.47
C ASP A 152 -4.10 18.15 6.12
N ARG A 153 -4.71 17.07 5.59
CA ARG A 153 -5.27 17.05 4.23
C ARG A 153 -6.29 18.15 3.97
N ASN A 154 -7.08 18.55 4.98
CA ASN A 154 -8.09 19.60 4.89
C ASN A 154 -7.51 20.98 4.54
N SER A 155 -6.19 21.17 4.69
CA SER A 155 -5.49 22.40 4.28
C SER A 155 -5.16 22.44 2.78
N TYR A 156 -5.32 21.32 2.05
CA TYR A 156 -4.91 21.17 0.64
C TYR A 156 -6.06 20.72 -0.26
N ILE A 157 -6.96 19.89 0.25
CA ILE A 157 -8.09 19.35 -0.51
C ILE A 157 -9.38 19.40 0.30
N SER A 158 -10.51 19.47 -0.40
CA SER A 158 -11.85 19.30 0.17
C SER A 158 -12.48 18.04 -0.41
N ILE A 159 -13.11 17.24 0.46
CA ILE A 159 -13.82 16.03 0.04
C ILE A 159 -15.28 16.38 -0.24
N ALA A 160 -15.74 16.18 -1.47
CA ALA A 160 -17.14 16.33 -1.85
C ALA A 160 -17.95 15.12 -1.35
N THR A 161 -18.30 15.12 -0.07
CA THR A 161 -18.97 13.99 0.61
C THR A 161 -20.29 13.59 -0.04
N SER A 162 -20.98 14.54 -0.68
CA SER A 162 -22.20 14.29 -1.46
C SER A 162 -22.01 13.32 -2.63
N ASN A 163 -20.77 13.16 -3.12
CA ASN A 163 -20.45 12.29 -4.25
C ASN A 163 -19.97 10.90 -3.79
N ILE A 164 -19.87 10.67 -2.47
CA ILE A 164 -19.40 9.41 -1.92
C ILE A 164 -20.58 8.47 -1.72
N ILE A 165 -20.42 7.24 -2.21
CA ILE A 165 -21.34 6.15 -1.87
C ILE A 165 -21.20 5.85 -0.38
N SER A 166 -22.30 5.89 0.36
CA SER A 166 -22.38 5.74 1.83
C SER A 166 -21.39 4.73 2.42
N ASP A 167 -21.36 3.51 1.88
CA ASP A 167 -20.57 2.39 2.41
C ASP A 167 -19.05 2.60 2.28
N TYR A 168 -18.62 3.58 1.48
CA TYR A 168 -17.22 3.91 1.23
C TYR A 168 -16.77 5.21 1.90
N ALA A 169 -17.63 5.88 2.67
CA ALA A 169 -17.27 7.11 3.38
C ALA A 169 -16.02 6.95 4.26
N GLY A 170 -15.84 5.76 4.85
CA GLY A 170 -14.67 5.42 5.66
C GLY A 170 -13.32 5.58 4.96
N ASN A 171 -13.27 5.38 3.64
CA ASN A 171 -12.04 5.47 2.85
C ASN A 171 -11.48 6.90 2.76
N PHE A 172 -12.29 7.90 3.10
CA PHE A 172 -11.93 9.32 3.05
C PHE A 172 -11.71 9.93 4.43
N PHE A 173 -11.79 9.12 5.49
CA PHE A 173 -11.50 9.57 6.84
C PHE A 173 -10.01 9.87 7.00
N ILE A 174 -9.73 10.88 7.81
CA ILE A 174 -8.37 11.18 8.23
C ILE A 174 -7.89 10.03 9.12
N TRP A 175 -6.69 9.55 8.84
CA TRP A 175 -6.01 8.53 9.64
C TRP A 175 -5.41 9.19 10.88
N SER A 176 -6.12 9.09 12.01
CA SER A 176 -5.58 9.47 13.32
C SER A 176 -5.43 8.20 14.17
N MET A 177 -4.31 8.06 14.89
CA MET A 177 -4.05 6.90 15.75
C MET A 177 -5.21 6.70 16.74
N GLY A 178 -6.11 5.77 16.44
CA GLY A 178 -7.18 5.33 17.34
C GLY A 178 -8.46 6.17 17.41
N THR A 179 -8.59 7.25 16.63
CA THR A 179 -9.87 8.01 16.57
C THR A 179 -10.23 8.40 15.14
N ILE A 180 -11.32 7.82 14.65
CA ILE A 180 -11.99 8.30 13.45
C ILE A 180 -12.51 9.71 13.77
N GLN A 181 -11.94 10.75 13.17
CA GLN A 181 -12.61 12.05 13.13
C GLN A 181 -13.53 12.08 11.91
N PHE A 182 -14.81 12.21 12.19
CA PHE A 182 -15.81 12.45 11.15
C PHE A 182 -15.53 13.80 10.48
N PRO A 183 -15.72 13.92 9.16
CA PRO A 183 -15.77 15.24 8.54
C PRO A 183 -17.00 15.98 9.07
N ASP A 184 -16.79 17.19 9.59
CA ASP A 184 -17.87 18.15 9.83
C ASP A 184 -18.56 18.56 8.52
#